data_AF-A0A1G3ISV3-F1
#
_entry.id   AF-A0A1G3ISV3-F1
#
_cell.length_a   1.000
_cell.length_b   1.000
_cell.length_c   1.000
_cell.angle_alpha   90.00
_cell.angle_beta   90.00
_cell.angle_gamma   90.00
#
_symmetry.space_group_name_H-M   'P 1'
#
loop_
_entity.id
_entity.type
_entity.pdbx_description
1 polymer ?
#
loop_
_entity_poly.entity_id
_entity_poly.type
_entity_poly.pdbx_seq_one_letter_code
_entity_poly.pdbx_strand_id
1 'polypeptide(L)' 'MPMPATEIERLIKQGIPDAKVTIEDLRGDGDHYAARVESTAFKGKSRVQQHQLVYQAL' A
#
# COMPACT_ATOMS: atom_id res chain seq x y z
N MET A 1 -9.47 -8.21 13.06
CA MET A 1 -8.11 -8.20 13.61
C MET A 1 -7.32 -7.22 12.77
N PRO A 2 -6.48 -6.36 13.36
CA PRO A 2 -5.60 -5.50 12.58
C PRO A 2 -4.68 -6.35 11.70
N MET A 3 -4.49 -5.91 10.46
CA MET A 3 -3.58 -6.55 9.53
C MET A 3 -2.15 -6.09 9.85
N PRO A 4 -1.18 -7.00 10.10
CA PRO A 4 0.20 -6.61 10.34
C PRO A 4 0.77 -5.81 9.15
N ALA A 5 1.63 -4.83 9.42
CA ALA A 5 2.29 -4.05 8.38
C ALA A 5 2.98 -4.92 7.32
N THR A 6 3.64 -6.01 7.73
CA THR A 6 4.28 -6.96 6.80
C THR A 6 3.29 -7.64 5.86
N GLU A 7 2.06 -7.85 6.30
CA GLU A 7 1.00 -8.45 5.47
C GLU A 7 0.46 -7.42 4.46
N ILE A 8 0.26 -6.17 4.88
CA ILE A 8 -0.10 -5.06 3.98
C ILE A 8 0.97 -4.91 2.88
N GLU A 9 2.25 -4.92 3.26
CA GLU A 9 3.37 -4.85 2.30
C GLU A 9 3.34 -6.01 1.31
N ARG A 10 3.14 -7.23 1.80
CA ARG A 10 3.08 -8.45 0.99
C ARG A 10 1.95 -8.38 -0.03
N LEU A 11 0.75 -7.99 0.40
CA LEU A 11 -0.43 -7.89 -0.44
C LEU A 11 -0.27 -6.82 -1.54
N ILE A 12 0.22 -5.64 -1.18
CA ILE A 12 0.51 -4.58 -2.16
C ILE A 12 1.52 -5.05 -3.20
N LYS A 13 2.60 -5.73 -2.80
CA LYS A 13 3.60 -6.29 -3.73
C LYS A 13 3.06 -7.43 -4.58
N GLN A 14 2.04 -8.15 -4.13
CA GLN A 14 1.39 -9.18 -4.95
C GLN A 14 0.49 -8.57 -6.03
N GLY A 15 -0.28 -7.52 -5.70
CA GLY A 15 -1.12 -6.81 -6.67
C GLY A 15 -0.34 -5.84 -7.58
N ILE A 16 0.78 -5.31 -7.09
CA ILE A 16 1.65 -4.36 -7.80
C ILE A 16 3.11 -4.86 -7.68
N PRO A 17 3.56 -5.78 -8.56
CA PRO A 17 4.84 -6.47 -8.42
C PRO A 17 6.10 -5.58 -8.42
N ASP A 18 6.04 -4.42 -9.06
CA ASP A 18 7.15 -3.45 -9.10
C ASP A 18 7.13 -2.45 -7.93
N ALA A 19 6.18 -2.58 -6.99
CA ALA A 19 6.01 -1.64 -5.90
C ALA A 19 7.17 -1.69 -4.88
N LYS A 20 7.74 -0.52 -4.60
CA LYS A 20 8.48 -0.27 -3.37
C LYS A 20 7.50 0.29 -2.34
N VAL A 21 7.40 -0.38 -1.20
CA VAL A 21 6.41 -0.08 -0.18
C VAL A 21 7.13 0.23 1.13
N THR A 22 6.79 1.35 1.76
CA THR A 22 7.18 1.70 3.12
C THR A 22 5.92 1.86 3.94
N ILE A 23 5.86 1.23 5.12
CA ILE A 23 4.72 1.34 6.04
C ILE A 23 5.21 1.93 7.35
N GLU A 24 4.51 2.97 7.80
CA GLU A 24 4.76 3.66 9.06
C GLU A 24 3.52 3.54 9.94
N ASP A 25 3.69 3.12 11.19
CA ASP A 25 2.63 3.16 12.20
C ASP A 25 2.52 4.58 12.74
N LEU A 26 1.37 5.22 12.50
CA LEU A 26 1.14 6.62 12.85
C LEU A 26 0.77 6.81 14.32
N ARG A 27 0.34 5.75 15.01
CA ARG A 27 -0.20 5.84 16.38
C ARG A 27 0.44 4.87 17.37
N GLY A 28 1.22 3.90 16.87
CA GLY A 28 1.80 2.82 17.66
C GLY A 28 0.76 1.81 18.15
N ASP A 29 -0.45 1.83 17.59
CA ASP A 29 -1.58 0.97 17.97
C ASP A 29 -1.68 -0.29 17.10
N GLY A 30 -0.86 -0.39 16.05
CA GLY A 30 -0.84 -1.53 15.15
C GLY A 30 -2.07 -1.62 14.24
N ASP A 31 -2.86 -0.54 14.09
CA ASP A 31 -3.99 -0.52 13.16
C ASP A 31 -4.14 0.79 12.35
N HIS A 32 -3.38 1.84 12.68
CA HIS A 32 -3.31 3.08 11.89
C HIS A 32 -1.97 3.23 11.15
N TYR A 33 -1.97 2.90 9.85
CA TYR A 33 -0.77 2.93 9.01
C TYR A 33 -0.78 4.01 7.94
N ALA A 34 0.38 4.62 7.69
CA ALA A 34 0.67 5.30 6.43
C ALA A 34 1.45 4.36 5.52
N ALA A 35 0.95 4.14 4.30
CA ALA A 35 1.65 3.39 3.26
C ALA A 35 2.15 4.34 2.17
N ARG A 36 3.46 4.35 1.94
CA ARG A 36 4.09 4.99 0.78
C ARG A 36 4.36 3.91 -0.26
N VAL A 37 3.75 4.03 -1.42
CA VAL A 37 3.89 3.08 -2.53
C VAL A 37 4.48 3.80 -3.74
N GLU A 38 5.61 3.31 -4.23
CA GLU A 38 6.27 3.79 -5.44
C GLU A 38 6.25 2.69 -6.50
N SER A 39 5.61 2.95 -7.65
CA SER A 39 5.51 2.00 -8.77
C SER A 39 5.33 2.74 -10.09
N THR A 40 5.83 2.16 -11.17
CA THR A 40 5.61 2.67 -12.53
C THR A 40 4.16 2.51 -13.00
N ALA A 41 3.38 1.62 -12.38
CA ALA A 41 1.97 1.39 -12.66
C ALA A 41 1.07 2.63 -12.45
N PHE A 42 1.54 3.59 -11.65
CA PHE A 42 0.82 4.85 -11.39
C PHE A 42 1.00 5.91 -12.49
N LYS A 43 1.92 5.72 -13.43
CA LYS A 43 2.17 6.70 -14.50
C LYS A 43 0.90 6.95 -15.33
N GLY A 44 0.51 8.22 -15.43
CA GLY A 44 -0.68 8.64 -16.17
C GLY A 44 -2.02 8.33 -15.49
N LYS A 45 -2.02 7.84 -14.24
CA LYS A 45 -3.22 7.62 -13.43
C LYS A 45 -3.53 8.84 -12.57
N SER A 46 -4.82 9.16 -12.41
CA SER A 46 -5.27 10.15 -11.43
C SER A 46 -5.01 9.64 -10.00
N ARG A 47 -4.99 10.54 -9.02
CA ARG A 47 -4.82 10.15 -7.60
C ARG A 47 -5.85 9.09 -7.18
N VAL A 48 -7.11 9.25 -7.57
CA VAL A 48 -8.17 8.28 -7.25
C VAL A 48 -7.88 6.91 -7.87
N GLN A 49 -7.43 6.86 -9.13
CA GLN A 49 -7.08 5.60 -9.78
C GLN A 49 -5.87 4.92 -9.12
N GLN A 50 -4.87 5.70 -8.70
CA GLN A 50 -3.73 5.18 -7.94
C GLN A 50 -4.18 4.56 -6.62
N HIS A 51 -5.05 5.25 -5.87
CA HIS A 51 -5.64 4.71 -4.65
C HIS A 51 -6.46 3.44 -4.91
N GLN A 52 -7.27 3.41 -5.97
CA GLN A 52 -8.04 2.22 -6.34
C GLN A 52 -7.15 1.01 -6.64
N LEU A 53 -6.03 1.22 -7.34
CA LEU A 53 -5.05 0.14 -7.60
C LEU A 53 -4.47 -0.43 -6.30
N VAL A 54 -4.13 0.43 -5.34
CA VAL A 54 -3.64 -0.02 -4.02
C VAL A 54 -4.74 -0.77 -3.26
N TYR A 55 -5.97 -0.27 -3.25
CA TYR A 55 -7.10 -0.94 -2.62
C TYR A 55 -7.46 -2.28 -3.26
N GLN A 56 -7.27 -2.44 -4.57
CA GLN A 56 -7.49 -3.71 -5.26
C GLN A 56 -6.42 -4.77 -4.91
N ALA A 57 -5.27 -4.35 -4.41
CA ALA A 57 -4.19 -5.23 -4.00
C ALA A 57 -4.31 -5.69 -2.53
N LEU A 58 -5.17 -5.05 -1.74
CA LEU A 58 -5.39 -5.30 -0.32
C LEU A 58 -6.64 -6.17 -0.09
#